data_AF-A0A4P8KQZ7-F1
#
_entry.id   AF-A0A4P8KQZ7-F1
#
_cell.length_a   1.000
_cell.length_b   1.000
_cell.length_c   1.000
_cell.angle_alpha   90.00
_cell.angle_beta   90.00
_cell.angle_gamma   90.00
#
_symmetry.space_group_name_H-M   'P 1'
#
loop_
_entity.id
_entity.type
_entity.pdbx_description
1 polymer ?
#
loop_
_entity_poly.entity_id
_entity_poly.type
_entity_poly.pdbx_seq_one_letter_code
_entity_poly.pdbx_strand_id
1 'polypeptide(L)'
;MTRKPTGPRIKNADRPTHAVVSLANDLSELIDAATPLANRARGLDLRATARQVEKIAVQLDVMRTVLVAEGEPQLDVARAYADVCADRLAVHGGYIGRVALARA
;
A
#
# COMPACT_ATOMS: atom_id res chain seq x y z
N MET A 1 -32.36 -44.26 -20.94
CA MET A 1 -30.91 -43.98 -20.99
C MET A 1 -30.69 -42.48 -20.79
N THR A 2 -30.35 -42.06 -19.58
CA THR A 2 -30.22 -40.64 -19.18
C THR A 2 -28.74 -40.25 -19.10
N ARG A 3 -28.28 -39.38 -20.01
CA ARG A 3 -27.02 -38.66 -19.82
C ARG A 3 -27.36 -37.21 -19.49
N LYS A 4 -27.21 -36.81 -18.22
CA LYS A 4 -27.21 -35.40 -17.83
C LYS A 4 -25.95 -34.75 -18.41
N PRO A 5 -26.03 -33.57 -19.03
CA PRO A 5 -24.84 -32.79 -19.35
C PRO A 5 -24.30 -32.19 -18.05
N THR A 6 -23.10 -32.60 -17.69
CA THR A 6 -22.31 -31.98 -16.63
C THR A 6 -21.95 -30.56 -17.09
N GLY A 7 -22.70 -29.57 -16.61
CA GLY A 7 -22.43 -28.16 -16.90
C GLY A 7 -21.00 -27.75 -16.48
N PRO A 8 -20.45 -26.67 -17.07
CA PRO A 8 -19.12 -26.19 -16.72
C PRO A 8 -19.04 -25.90 -15.22
N ARG A 9 -18.08 -26.54 -14.53
CA ARG A 9 -17.74 -26.21 -13.14
C ARG A 9 -17.22 -24.78 -13.14
N ILE A 10 -18.03 -23.84 -12.68
CA ILE A 10 -17.58 -22.50 -12.33
C ILE A 10 -16.48 -22.71 -11.28
N LYS A 11 -15.22 -22.44 -11.66
CA LYS A 11 -14.11 -22.42 -10.71
C LYS A 11 -14.44 -21.33 -9.71
N ASN A 12 -14.49 -21.65 -8.43
CA ASN A 12 -14.60 -20.69 -7.32
C ASN A 12 -13.37 -19.76 -7.35
N ALA A 13 -13.35 -18.78 -8.25
CA ALA A 13 -12.26 -17.81 -8.44
C ALA A 13 -12.56 -16.47 -7.75
N ASP A 14 -13.75 -16.27 -7.21
CA ASP A 14 -14.26 -14.93 -6.88
C ASP A 14 -13.95 -14.44 -5.45
N ARG A 15 -13.13 -15.16 -4.67
CA ARG A 15 -12.74 -14.69 -3.33
C ARG A 15 -11.25 -14.40 -3.26
N PRO A 16 -10.85 -13.15 -2.93
CA PRO A 16 -9.45 -12.85 -2.69
C PRO A 16 -8.95 -13.72 -1.54
N THR A 17 -7.73 -14.23 -1.67
CA THR A 17 -7.15 -15.06 -0.63
C THR A 17 -6.81 -14.23 0.61
N HIS A 18 -6.71 -14.89 1.76
CA HIS A 18 -6.38 -14.22 3.02
C HIS A 18 -5.09 -13.40 2.91
N ALA A 19 -4.11 -13.86 2.12
CA ALA A 19 -2.87 -13.14 1.85
C ALA A 19 -3.11 -11.81 1.11
N VAL A 20 -3.97 -11.80 0.09
CA VAL A 20 -4.34 -10.59 -0.67
C VAL A 20 -5.02 -9.58 0.24
N VAL A 21 -5.98 -10.05 1.05
CA VAL A 21 -6.71 -9.19 2.00
C VAL A 21 -5.77 -8.59 3.05
N SER A 22 -4.91 -9.42 3.64
CA SER A 22 -3.92 -8.96 4.63
C SER A 22 -3.00 -7.91 4.03
N LEU A 23 -2.39 -8.17 2.88
CA LEU A 23 -1.46 -7.24 2.25
C LEU A 23 -2.14 -5.94 1.79
N ALA A 24 -3.39 -6.02 1.33
CA ALA A 24 -4.16 -4.81 1.00
C ALA A 24 -4.42 -3.94 2.25
N ASN A 25 -4.65 -4.56 3.41
CA ASN A 25 -4.78 -3.84 4.68
C ASN A 25 -3.43 -3.22 5.10
N ASP A 26 -2.33 -3.97 5.01
CA ASP A 26 -0.99 -3.45 5.32
C ASP A 26 -0.65 -2.22 4.46
N LEU A 27 -0.99 -2.26 3.16
CA LEU A 27 -0.84 -1.13 2.25
C LEU A 27 -1.72 0.07 2.68
N SER A 28 -2.96 -0.17 3.11
CA SER A 28 -3.83 0.87 3.67
C SER A 28 -3.24 1.52 4.91
N GLU A 29 -2.68 0.75 5.84
CA GLU A 29 -2.03 1.28 7.05
C GLU A 29 -0.84 2.19 6.70
N LEU A 30 -0.03 1.82 5.70
CA LEU A 30 1.06 2.67 5.23
C LEU A 30 0.57 3.99 4.61
N ILE A 31 -0.54 3.98 3.86
CA ILE A 31 -1.15 5.18 3.29
C ILE A 31 -1.64 6.11 4.42
N ASP A 32 -2.33 5.54 5.41
CA ASP A 32 -2.85 6.27 6.55
C ASP A 32 -1.73 6.86 7.41
N ALA A 33 -0.58 6.19 7.52
CA ALA A 33 0.61 6.70 8.18
C ALA A 33 1.33 7.81 7.39
N ALA A 34 1.29 7.78 6.05
CA ALA A 34 1.96 8.77 5.20
C ALA A 34 1.30 10.16 5.28
N THR A 35 -0.03 10.24 5.40
CA THR A 35 -0.78 11.50 5.48
C THR A 35 -0.35 12.42 6.65
N PRO A 36 -0.37 11.98 7.92
CA PRO A 36 0.07 12.80 9.04
C PRO A 36 1.56 13.14 8.94
N LEU A 37 2.36 12.26 8.34
CA LEU A 37 3.79 12.49 8.13
C LEU A 37 4.03 13.63 7.12
N ALA A 38 3.32 13.65 6.00
CA ALA A 38 3.36 14.74 5.03
C ALA A 38 2.88 16.06 5.65
N ASN A 39 1.79 16.03 6.42
CA ASN A 39 1.29 17.22 7.13
C ASN A 39 2.34 17.78 8.11
N ARG A 40 3.01 16.91 8.87
CA ARG A 40 4.10 17.30 9.77
C ARG A 40 5.29 17.90 9.01
N ALA A 41 5.66 17.31 7.87
CA ALA A 41 6.70 17.88 7.02
C ALA A 41 6.33 19.28 6.50
N ARG A 42 5.08 19.49 6.07
CA ARG A 42 4.59 20.82 5.65
C ARG A 42 4.63 21.83 6.81
N GLY A 43 4.23 21.42 8.01
CA GLY A 43 4.30 22.27 9.21
C GLY A 43 5.72 22.70 9.58
N LEU A 44 6.74 21.95 9.16
CA LEU A 44 8.16 22.28 9.32
C LEU A 44 8.76 22.98 8.09
N ASP A 45 7.95 23.37 7.11
CA ASP A 45 8.37 23.93 5.81
C ASP A 45 9.29 23.00 4.99
N LEU A 46 9.24 21.69 5.24
CA LEU A 46 9.96 20.66 4.48
C LEU A 46 9.15 20.26 3.23
N ARG A 47 8.88 21.20 2.34
CA ARG A 47 7.93 21.03 1.20
C ARG A 47 8.32 19.89 0.26
N ALA A 48 9.62 19.73 -0.02
CA ALA A 48 10.10 18.64 -0.87
C ALA A 48 9.83 17.28 -0.22
N THR A 49 10.09 17.15 1.08
CA THR A 49 9.81 15.92 1.84
C THR A 49 8.31 15.62 1.87
N ALA A 50 7.46 16.62 2.12
CA ALA A 50 6.01 16.44 2.08
C ALA A 50 5.53 15.89 0.72
N ARG A 51 5.99 16.49 -0.39
CA ARG A 51 5.66 16.01 -1.75
C ARG A 51 6.12 14.58 -2.02
N GLN A 52 7.28 14.19 -1.51
CA GLN A 52 7.77 12.81 -1.66
C GLN A 52 6.91 11.83 -0.86
N VAL A 53 6.55 12.16 0.38
CA VAL A 53 5.67 11.32 1.21
C VAL A 53 4.27 11.19 0.57
N GLU A 54 3.71 12.27 0.05
CA GLU A 54 2.44 12.25 -0.70
C GLU A 54 2.52 11.36 -1.93
N LYS A 55 3.61 11.46 -2.70
CA LYS A 55 3.84 10.62 -3.88
C LYS A 55 3.91 9.14 -3.52
N ILE A 56 4.57 8.81 -2.40
CA ILE A 56 4.63 7.43 -1.89
C ILE A 56 3.22 6.94 -1.52
N ALA A 57 2.39 7.76 -0.87
CA ALA A 57 1.01 7.41 -0.54
C ALA A 57 0.17 7.09 -1.80
N VAL A 58 0.28 7.92 -2.84
CA VAL A 58 -0.40 7.68 -4.14
C VAL A 58 0.08 6.37 -4.76
N GLN A 59 1.39 6.12 -4.73
CA GLN A 59 1.99 4.91 -5.25
C GLN A 59 1.51 3.64 -4.53
N LEU A 60 1.41 3.69 -3.20
CA LEU A 60 0.84 2.61 -2.38
C LEU A 60 -0.63 2.36 -2.71
N ASP A 61 -1.44 3.41 -2.89
CA ASP A 61 -2.86 3.27 -3.21
C ASP A 61 -3.09 2.66 -4.60
N VAL A 62 -2.27 3.03 -5.58
CA VAL A 62 -2.26 2.39 -6.91
C VAL A 62 -1.93 0.90 -6.77
N MET A 63 -0.88 0.55 -6.02
CA MET A 63 -0.50 -0.85 -5.83
C MET A 63 -1.58 -1.65 -5.11
N ARG A 64 -2.20 -1.08 -4.07
CA ARG A 64 -3.35 -1.67 -3.37
C ARG A 64 -4.51 -1.92 -4.32
N THR A 65 -4.83 -0.96 -5.17
CA THR A 65 -5.90 -1.08 -6.17
C THR A 65 -5.61 -2.21 -7.16
N VAL A 66 -4.38 -2.29 -7.68
CA VAL A 66 -3.93 -3.36 -8.58
C VAL A 66 -3.99 -4.72 -7.89
N LEU A 67 -3.50 -4.82 -6.65
CA LEU A 67 -3.56 -6.06 -5.87
C LEU A 67 -4.99 -6.54 -5.64
N VAL A 68 -5.92 -5.64 -5.32
CA VAL A 68 -7.34 -5.98 -5.12
C VAL A 68 -8.00 -6.39 -6.43
N ALA A 69 -7.65 -5.74 -7.54
CA ALA A 69 -8.24 -6.02 -8.85
C ALA A 69 -7.74 -7.34 -9.46
N GLU A 70 -6.43 -7.60 -9.35
CA GLU A 70 -5.80 -8.73 -10.02
C GLU A 70 -5.56 -9.93 -9.10
N GLY A 71 -5.51 -9.72 -7.78
CA GLY A 71 -5.40 -10.77 -6.77
C GLY A 71 -4.01 -11.39 -6.67
N GLU A 72 -3.96 -12.72 -6.54
CA GLU A 72 -2.73 -13.47 -6.26
C GLU A 72 -1.54 -13.22 -7.20
N PRO A 73 -1.73 -13.05 -8.53
CA PRO A 73 -0.62 -12.74 -9.44
C PRO A 73 0.20 -11.50 -9.05
N GLN A 74 -0.37 -10.58 -8.29
CA GLN A 74 0.28 -9.34 -7.88
C GLN A 74 0.86 -9.39 -6.45
N LEU A 75 0.73 -10.50 -5.71
CA LEU A 75 1.14 -10.58 -4.31
C LEU A 75 2.63 -10.25 -4.09
N ASP A 76 3.53 -10.89 -4.83
CA ASP A 76 4.97 -10.70 -4.64
C ASP A 76 5.42 -9.30 -5.05
N VAL A 77 4.83 -8.77 -6.13
CA VAL A 77 5.09 -7.42 -6.62
C VAL A 77 4.61 -6.39 -5.60
N ALA A 78 3.38 -6.55 -5.11
CA ALA A 78 2.80 -5.66 -4.12
C ALA A 78 3.58 -5.69 -2.79
N ARG A 79 4.06 -6.86 -2.37
CA ARG A 79 4.89 -7.00 -1.17
C ARG A 79 6.23 -6.28 -1.32
N ALA A 80 6.97 -6.55 -2.39
CA ALA A 80 8.24 -5.86 -2.64
C ALA A 80 8.05 -4.34 -2.74
N TYR A 81 6.92 -3.90 -3.30
CA TYR A 81 6.59 -2.48 -3.38
C TYR A 81 6.26 -1.87 -2.01
N ALA A 82 5.50 -2.58 -1.18
CA ALA A 82 5.18 -2.18 0.19
C ALA A 82 6.47 -1.99 1.00
N ASP A 83 7.40 -2.95 0.93
CA ASP A 83 8.68 -2.92 1.65
C ASP A 83 9.50 -1.68 1.24
N VAL A 84 9.67 -1.43 -0.07
CA VAL A 84 10.40 -0.26 -0.58
C VAL A 84 9.76 1.06 -0.14
N CYS A 85 8.44 1.14 -0.15
CA CYS A 85 7.72 2.34 0.29
C CYS A 85 7.81 2.53 1.81
N ALA A 86 7.73 1.47 2.60
CA ALA A 86 7.88 1.50 4.05
C ALA A 86 9.26 2.04 4.45
N ASP A 87 10.33 1.54 3.81
CA ASP A 87 11.69 2.03 4.04
C ASP A 87 11.82 3.53 3.73
N ARG A 88 11.25 3.98 2.61
CA ARG A 88 11.27 5.40 2.22
C ARG A 88 10.49 6.28 3.20
N LEU A 89 9.33 5.82 3.67
CA LEU A 89 8.55 6.51 4.70
C LEU A 89 9.35 6.61 6.00
N ALA A 90 10.04 5.54 6.41
CA ALA A 90 10.90 5.54 7.59
C ALA A 90 12.06 6.54 7.46
N VAL A 91 12.72 6.61 6.30
CA VAL A 91 13.79 7.60 6.03
C VAL A 91 13.27 9.03 6.15
N HIS A 92 12.16 9.33 5.49
CA HIS A 92 11.56 10.67 5.56
C HIS A 92 11.07 10.99 6.97
N GLY A 93 10.47 10.03 7.67
CA GLY A 93 10.01 10.20 9.03
C GLY A 93 11.13 10.43 10.04
N GLY A 94 12.23 9.70 9.91
CA GLY A 94 13.43 9.95 10.72
C GLY A 94 14.01 11.35 10.48
N TYR A 95 14.04 11.81 9.23
CA TYR A 95 14.48 13.17 8.91
C TYR A 95 13.55 14.24 9.51
N ILE A 96 12.23 14.09 9.34
CA ILE A 96 11.21 14.98 9.93
C ILE A 96 11.35 15.03 11.45
N GLY A 97 11.54 13.88 12.10
CA GLY A 97 11.73 13.77 13.54
C GLY A 97 12.96 14.54 14.03
N ARG A 98 14.10 14.41 13.34
CA ARG A 98 15.33 15.16 13.67
C ARG A 98 15.15 16.67 13.54
N VAL A 99 14.50 17.12 12.45
CA VAL A 99 14.23 18.56 12.25
C VAL A 99 13.26 19.09 13.30
N ALA A 100 12.22 18.33 13.64
CA ALA A 100 11.27 18.71 14.68
C ALA A 100 11.96 18.88 16.04
N LEU A 101 12.82 17.94 16.42
CA LEU A 101 13.56 17.99 17.68
C LEU A 101 14.52 19.19 17.73
N ALA A 102 15.21 19.50 16.63
CA ALA A 102 16.12 20.64 16.57
C ALA A 102 15.41 22.01 16.65
N ARG A 103 14.09 22.04 16.51
CA ARG A 103 13.26 23.26 16.57
C ARG A 103 12.39 23.36 17.83
N ALA A 104 12.35 22.31 18.65
CA ALA A 104 11.63 22.28 19.91
C ALA A 104 12.45 22.94 21.02
#